data_AF-A0A7Y9PJZ7-F1
#
_entry.id   AF-A0A7Y9PJZ7-F1
#
_cell.length_a   1.000
_cell.length_b   1.000
_cell.length_c   1.000
_cell.angle_alpha   90.00
_cell.angle_beta   90.00
_cell.angle_gamma   90.00
#
_symmetry.space_group_name_H-M   'P 1'
#
loop_
_entity.id
_entity.type
_entity.pdbx_description
1 polymer ?
#
loop_
_entity_poly.entity_id
_entity_poly.type
_entity_poly.pdbx_seq_one_letter_code
_entity_poly.pdbx_strand_id
1 'polypeptide(L)'
;MTQPIENSNEIAVLKQTLAEVQAKATARKARITELETQVATLTTNLSASQTELQNITINTPLRTMAESLSVVPDIWIAEFKKHFKVELKDGKLSVLNQDGEPALAKDGKPVEFTRTALVGLVTKSDNAAFRPFDHITTVSLASGGGAIGIPGAGSVQAYPENRATDAPKPTRKLGLR
;
A
#
# COMPACT_ATOMS: atom_id res chain seq x y z
N MET A 1 -22.90 85.16 1.97
CA MET A 1 -22.37 84.50 3.18
C MET A 1 -23.20 83.25 3.42
N THR A 2 -22.84 82.12 2.82
CA THR A 2 -23.60 80.83 2.87
C THR A 2 -22.75 79.66 3.37
N GLN A 3 -21.48 79.92 3.70
CA GLN A 3 -20.43 78.93 3.95
C GLN A 3 -20.49 78.11 5.26
N PRO A 4 -21.19 78.48 6.35
CA PRO A 4 -21.18 77.67 7.59
C PRO A 4 -22.01 76.39 7.51
N ILE A 5 -23.11 76.41 6.74
CA ILE A 5 -24.12 75.34 6.74
C ILE A 5 -23.69 74.20 5.79
N GLU A 6 -23.11 74.53 4.64
CA GLU A 6 -22.59 73.53 3.68
C GLU A 6 -21.44 72.71 4.29
N ASN A 7 -20.51 73.36 4.99
CA ASN A 7 -19.41 72.68 5.68
C ASN A 7 -19.91 71.73 6.78
N SER A 8 -21.00 72.06 7.47
CA SER A 8 -21.56 71.21 8.54
C SER A 8 -22.19 69.93 7.98
N ASN A 9 -22.89 70.04 6.85
CA ASN A 9 -23.49 68.90 6.16
C ASN A 9 -22.42 67.96 5.59
N GLU A 10 -21.37 68.52 4.97
CA GLU A 10 -20.26 67.73 4.44
C GLU A 10 -19.53 66.95 5.56
N ILE A 11 -19.28 67.58 6.71
CA ILE A 11 -18.68 66.91 7.88
C ILE A 11 -19.55 65.76 8.38
N ALA A 12 -20.88 65.92 8.38
CA ALA A 12 -21.80 64.85 8.78
C ALA A 12 -21.73 63.65 7.83
N VAL A 13 -21.73 63.89 6.51
CA VAL A 13 -21.59 62.85 5.48
C VAL A 13 -20.24 62.15 5.59
N LEU A 14 -19.15 62.88 5.82
CA LEU A 14 -17.82 62.29 6.01
C LEU A 14 -17.75 61.40 7.24
N LYS A 15 -18.34 61.82 8.38
CA LYS A 15 -18.41 61.00 9.59
C LYS A 15 -19.21 59.72 9.38
N GLN A 16 -20.33 59.81 8.67
CA GLN A 16 -21.13 58.63 8.32
C GLN A 16 -20.34 57.68 7.42
N THR A 17 -19.73 58.20 6.36
CA THR A 17 -18.94 57.39 5.42
C THR A 17 -17.76 56.72 6.12
N LEU A 18 -17.08 57.43 7.03
CA LEU A 18 -16.00 56.88 7.83
C LEU A 18 -16.49 55.72 8.69
N ALA A 19 -17.64 55.86 9.37
CA ALA A 19 -18.23 54.81 10.18
C ALA A 19 -18.59 53.58 9.33
N GLU A 20 -19.18 53.78 8.14
CA GLU A 20 -19.51 52.69 7.21
C GLU A 20 -18.27 51.96 6.71
N VAL A 21 -17.21 52.70 6.35
CA VAL A 21 -15.93 52.13 5.91
C VAL A 21 -15.27 51.35 7.04
N GLN A 22 -15.28 51.87 8.26
CA GLN A 22 -14.75 51.18 9.44
C GLN A 22 -15.52 49.89 9.74
N ALA A 23 -16.85 49.92 9.69
CA ALA A 23 -17.69 48.73 9.87
C ALA A 23 -17.38 47.66 8.81
N LYS A 24 -17.30 48.06 7.53
CA LYS A 24 -16.92 47.16 6.43
C LYS A 24 -15.51 46.60 6.60
N ALA A 25 -14.55 47.41 7.03
CA ALA A 25 -13.17 46.98 7.28
C ALA A 25 -13.09 45.94 8.41
N THR A 26 -13.79 46.17 9.52
CA THR A 26 -13.86 45.22 10.64
C THR A 26 -14.51 43.89 10.21
N ALA A 27 -15.63 43.94 9.48
CA ALA A 27 -16.29 42.74 8.97
C ALA A 27 -15.39 41.95 8.01
N ARG A 28 -14.67 42.64 7.11
CA ARG A 28 -13.71 42.00 6.19
C ARG A 28 -12.55 41.35 6.93
N LYS A 29 -11.98 42.02 7.94
CA LYS A 29 -10.91 41.45 8.78
C LYS A 29 -11.36 40.18 9.47
N ALA A 30 -12.55 40.19 10.08
CA ALA A 30 -13.11 39.00 10.70
C ALA A 30 -13.28 37.85 9.70
N ARG A 31 -13.78 38.14 8.49
CA ARG A 31 -13.93 37.13 7.43
C ARG A 31 -12.58 36.59 6.93
N ILE A 32 -11.56 37.42 6.82
CA ILE A 32 -10.21 36.99 6.42
C ILE A 32 -9.66 36.01 7.45
N THR A 33 -9.74 36.33 8.74
CA THR A 33 -9.27 35.44 9.82
C THR A 33 -10.03 34.12 9.86
N GLU A 34 -11.33 34.14 9.60
CA GLU A 34 -12.14 32.92 9.49
C GLU A 34 -11.67 32.05 8.31
N LEU A 35 -11.47 32.64 7.12
CA LEU A 35 -11.00 31.92 5.94
C LEU A 35 -9.59 31.35 6.13
N GLU A 36 -8.68 32.09 6.74
CA GLU A 36 -7.33 31.62 7.08
C GLU A 36 -7.39 30.38 7.99
N THR A 37 -8.28 30.39 8.98
CA THR A 37 -8.50 29.25 9.88
C THR A 37 -9.06 28.03 9.13
N GLN A 38 -10.01 28.25 8.21
CA GLN A 38 -10.57 27.18 7.38
C GLN A 38 -9.51 26.57 6.45
N VAL A 39 -8.68 27.40 5.81
CA VAL A 39 -7.58 26.92 4.95
C VAL A 39 -6.58 26.08 5.75
N ALA A 40 -6.19 26.53 6.95
CA ALA A 40 -5.29 25.75 7.81
C ALA A 40 -5.89 24.39 8.19
N THR A 41 -7.18 24.37 8.51
CA THR A 41 -7.91 23.13 8.84
C THR A 41 -7.99 22.18 7.66
N LEU A 42 -8.37 22.68 6.48
CA LEU A 42 -8.47 21.88 5.25
C LEU A 42 -7.11 21.32 4.82
N THR A 43 -6.05 22.10 4.96
CA THR A 43 -4.67 21.65 4.66
C THR A 43 -4.26 20.49 5.56
N THR A 44 -4.55 20.60 6.86
CA THR A 44 -4.30 19.53 7.84
C THR A 44 -5.08 18.27 7.48
N ASN A 45 -6.38 18.40 7.19
CA ASN A 45 -7.24 17.27 6.84
C ASN A 45 -6.84 16.60 5.52
N LEU A 46 -6.42 17.38 4.53
CA LEU A 46 -5.95 16.86 3.25
C LEU A 46 -4.69 16.03 3.42
N SER A 47 -3.71 16.52 4.20
CA SER A 47 -2.47 15.78 4.49
C SER A 47 -2.74 14.47 5.24
N ALA A 48 -3.63 14.50 6.24
CA ALA A 48 -4.06 13.31 6.96
C ALA A 48 -4.74 12.29 6.02
N SER A 49 -5.65 12.76 5.16
CA SER A 49 -6.36 11.90 4.20
C SER A 49 -5.43 11.31 3.14
N GLN A 50 -4.45 12.07 2.66
CA GLN A 50 -3.44 11.57 1.72
C GLN A 50 -2.57 10.46 2.35
N THR A 51 -2.17 10.66 3.61
CA THR A 51 -1.41 9.65 4.35
C THR A 51 -2.22 8.38 4.55
N GLU A 52 -3.50 8.52 4.92
CA GLU A 52 -4.39 7.38 5.12
C GLU A 52 -4.65 6.63 3.81
N LEU A 53 -4.90 7.35 2.72
CA LEU A 53 -5.04 6.75 1.39
C LEU A 53 -3.78 5.99 0.99
N GLN A 54 -2.59 6.57 1.19
CA GLN A 54 -1.33 5.88 0.91
C GLN A 54 -1.15 4.63 1.78
N ASN A 55 -1.55 4.69 3.05
CA ASN A 55 -1.49 3.56 3.96
C ASN A 55 -2.39 2.42 3.49
N ILE A 56 -3.67 2.69 3.24
CA ILE A 56 -4.65 1.69 2.81
C ILE A 56 -4.30 1.11 1.45
N THR A 57 -3.92 1.96 0.49
CA THR A 57 -3.75 1.52 -0.89
C THR A 57 -2.39 0.89 -1.17
N ILE A 58 -1.32 1.36 -0.53
CA ILE A 58 0.05 0.95 -0.86
C ILE A 58 0.74 0.28 0.33
N ASN A 59 0.84 0.96 1.49
CA ASN A 59 1.70 0.47 2.57
C ASN A 59 1.16 -0.81 3.21
N THR A 60 -0.14 -0.91 3.45
CA THR A 60 -0.79 -2.10 4.02
C THR A 60 -0.66 -3.30 3.06
N PRO A 61 -1.05 -3.22 1.77
CA PRO A 61 -0.84 -4.32 0.83
C PRO A 61 0.63 -4.73 0.67
N LEU A 62 1.57 -3.76 0.64
CA LEU A 62 3.00 -4.04 0.60
C LEU A 62 3.49 -4.78 1.85
N ARG A 63 3.01 -4.37 3.03
CA ARG A 63 3.32 -5.06 4.28
C ARG A 63 2.76 -6.48 4.30
N THR A 64 1.49 -6.67 3.96
CA THR A 64 0.88 -8.01 3.86
C THR A 64 1.62 -8.89 2.85
N MET A 65 2.06 -8.32 1.73
CA MET A 65 2.87 -9.04 0.75
C MET A 65 4.23 -9.44 1.36
N ALA A 66 4.91 -8.52 2.03
CA ALA A 66 6.20 -8.78 2.67
C ALA A 66 6.10 -9.83 3.79
N GLU A 67 5.03 -9.81 4.59
CA GLU A 67 4.71 -10.83 5.61
C GLU A 67 4.54 -12.21 4.98
N SER A 68 3.97 -12.29 3.78
CA SER A 68 3.87 -13.55 3.05
C SER A 68 5.19 -14.00 2.43
N LEU A 69 6.10 -13.07 2.16
CA LEU A 69 7.34 -13.29 1.41
C LEU A 69 8.56 -13.50 2.31
N SER A 70 8.58 -12.96 3.52
CA SER A 70 9.78 -12.87 4.35
C SER A 70 9.47 -13.20 5.80
N VAL A 71 10.41 -13.85 6.47
CA VAL A 71 10.38 -14.03 7.94
C VAL A 71 10.74 -12.73 8.68
N VAL A 72 11.32 -11.76 7.98
CA VAL A 72 11.59 -10.41 8.51
C VAL A 72 11.00 -9.35 7.55
N PRO A 73 9.68 -9.09 7.63
CA PRO A 73 8.97 -8.27 6.63
C PRO A 73 9.48 -6.84 6.55
N ASP A 74 9.83 -6.21 7.68
CA ASP A 74 10.30 -4.83 7.70
C ASP A 74 11.64 -4.65 6.97
N ILE A 75 12.56 -5.62 7.09
CA ILE A 75 13.83 -5.61 6.35
C ILE A 75 13.56 -5.81 4.86
N TRP A 76 12.64 -6.73 4.52
CA TRP A 76 12.25 -6.97 3.13
C TRP A 76 11.68 -5.70 2.48
N ILE A 77 10.78 -4.99 3.16
CA ILE A 77 10.21 -3.73 2.68
C ILE A 77 11.29 -2.66 2.54
N ALA A 78 12.19 -2.54 3.53
CA ALA A 78 13.27 -1.56 3.50
C ALA A 78 14.20 -1.79 2.31
N GLU A 79 14.56 -3.03 2.02
CA GLU A 79 15.37 -3.37 0.86
C GLU A 79 14.58 -3.18 -0.44
N PHE A 80 13.32 -3.58 -0.48
CA PHE A 80 12.45 -3.41 -1.64
C PHE A 80 12.32 -1.94 -2.05
N LYS A 81 12.10 -1.06 -1.07
CA LYS A 81 11.99 0.39 -1.30
C LYS A 81 13.28 1.06 -1.76
N LYS A 82 14.45 0.40 -1.62
CA LYS A 82 15.69 0.93 -2.20
C LYS A 82 15.68 0.82 -3.72
N HIS A 83 15.08 -0.23 -4.28
CA HIS A 83 15.18 -0.55 -5.71
C HIS A 83 13.88 -0.33 -6.47
N PHE A 84 12.74 -0.36 -5.76
CA PHE A 84 11.43 -0.35 -6.35
C PHE A 84 10.47 0.60 -5.64
N LYS A 85 9.50 1.09 -6.41
CA LYS A 85 8.36 1.87 -5.92
C LYS A 85 7.06 1.14 -6.26
N VAL A 86 6.10 1.16 -5.36
CA VAL A 86 4.74 0.68 -5.65
C VAL A 86 3.84 1.89 -5.85
N GLU A 87 3.07 1.88 -6.93
CA GLU A 87 2.07 2.91 -7.23
C GLU A 87 0.72 2.28 -7.56
N LEU A 88 -0.36 2.93 -7.15
CA LEU A 88 -1.70 2.57 -7.59
C LEU A 88 -1.98 3.25 -8.94
N LYS A 89 -2.05 2.46 -10.01
CA LYS A 89 -2.40 2.91 -11.37
C LYS A 89 -3.61 2.13 -11.85
N ASP A 90 -4.63 2.84 -12.34
CA ASP A 90 -5.87 2.24 -12.87
C ASP A 90 -6.54 1.24 -11.91
N GLY A 91 -6.49 1.52 -10.60
CA GLY A 91 -7.05 0.66 -9.56
C GLY A 91 -6.24 -0.60 -9.26
N LYS A 92 -5.01 -0.73 -9.79
CA LYS A 92 -4.11 -1.85 -9.55
C LYS A 92 -2.75 -1.39 -9.04
N LEU A 93 -2.13 -2.19 -8.17
CA LEU A 93 -0.78 -1.92 -7.72
C LEU A 93 0.22 -2.32 -8.80
N SER A 94 1.06 -1.36 -9.18
CA SER A 94 2.12 -1.50 -10.17
C SER A 94 3.47 -1.34 -9.48
N VAL A 95 4.42 -2.19 -9.86
CA VAL A 95 5.81 -2.13 -9.38
C VAL A 95 6.64 -1.38 -10.40
N LEU A 96 7.33 -0.33 -9.95
CA LEU A 96 8.19 0.52 -10.76
C LEU A 96 9.63 0.39 -10.29
N ASN A 97 10.58 0.59 -11.19
CA ASN A 97 11.99 0.78 -10.87
C ASN A 97 12.26 2.19 -10.32
N GLN A 98 13.52 2.50 -10.01
CA GLN A 98 13.93 3.83 -9.53
C GLN A 98 13.68 4.95 -10.56
N ASP A 99 13.68 4.62 -11.85
CA ASP A 99 13.45 5.56 -12.95
C ASP A 99 11.95 5.86 -13.17
N GLY A 100 11.07 5.18 -12.44
CA GLY A 100 9.61 5.33 -12.55
C GLY A 100 8.99 4.52 -13.68
N GLU A 101 9.77 3.69 -14.37
CA GLU A 101 9.31 2.76 -15.39
C GLU A 101 8.82 1.44 -14.76
N PRO A 102 7.95 0.69 -15.43
CA PRO A 102 7.52 -0.62 -14.93
C PRO A 102 8.71 -1.55 -14.68
N ALA A 103 8.80 -2.12 -13.46
CA ALA A 103 9.79 -3.15 -13.18
C ALA A 103 9.52 -4.35 -14.09
N LEU A 104 10.52 -4.81 -14.82
CA LEU A 104 10.37 -5.90 -15.78
C LEU A 104 10.85 -7.22 -15.16
N ALA A 105 10.10 -8.28 -15.42
CA ALA A 105 10.53 -9.64 -15.15
C ALA A 105 11.57 -10.08 -16.20
N LYS A 106 12.20 -11.25 -15.99
CA LYS A 106 13.19 -11.82 -16.92
C LYS A 106 12.64 -12.05 -18.34
N ASP A 107 11.32 -12.18 -18.48
CA ASP A 107 10.63 -12.32 -19.78
C ASP A 107 10.32 -10.97 -20.46
N GLY A 108 10.77 -9.85 -19.87
CA GLY A 108 10.55 -8.50 -20.39
C GLY A 108 9.15 -7.93 -20.13
N LYS A 109 8.29 -8.64 -19.39
CA LYS A 109 6.95 -8.15 -19.05
C LYS A 109 6.94 -7.36 -17.74
N PRO A 110 6.01 -6.39 -17.58
CA PRO A 110 5.81 -5.72 -16.30
C PRO A 110 5.50 -6.71 -15.18
N VAL A 111 6.16 -6.52 -14.05
CA VAL A 111 5.95 -7.32 -12.84
C VAL A 111 4.61 -6.95 -12.23
N GLU A 112 3.72 -7.93 -12.17
CA GLU A 112 2.47 -7.80 -11.43
C GLU A 112 2.73 -7.79 -9.92
N PHE A 113 1.89 -7.08 -9.17
CA PHE A 113 1.94 -7.09 -7.71
C PHE A 113 1.34 -8.40 -7.16
N THR A 114 2.04 -9.52 -7.40
CA THR A 114 1.70 -10.85 -6.90
C THR A 114 2.92 -11.48 -6.24
N ARG A 115 2.67 -12.39 -5.30
CA ARG A 115 3.74 -13.08 -4.56
C ARG A 115 4.76 -13.72 -5.51
N THR A 116 4.30 -14.50 -6.48
CA THR A 116 5.16 -15.24 -7.41
C THR A 116 6.00 -14.32 -8.28
N ALA A 117 5.42 -13.24 -8.80
CA ALA A 117 6.11 -12.30 -9.66
C ALA A 117 7.17 -11.50 -8.88
N LEU A 118 6.85 -11.07 -7.65
CA LEU A 118 7.79 -10.36 -6.77
C LEU A 118 8.96 -11.25 -6.33
N VAL A 119 8.71 -12.51 -5.94
CA VAL A 119 9.79 -13.47 -5.66
C VAL A 119 10.67 -13.64 -6.88
N GLY A 120 10.06 -13.84 -8.06
CA GLY A 120 10.79 -13.98 -9.32
C GLY A 120 11.66 -12.76 -9.62
N LEU A 121 11.11 -11.56 -9.43
CA LEU A 121 11.82 -10.30 -9.62
C LEU A 121 13.05 -10.20 -8.72
N VAL A 122 12.92 -10.46 -7.41
CA VAL A 122 14.00 -10.18 -6.45
C VAL A 122 14.99 -11.33 -6.25
N THR A 123 14.60 -12.58 -6.50
CA THR A 123 15.47 -13.76 -6.27
C THR A 123 16.00 -14.40 -7.54
N LYS A 124 15.34 -14.19 -8.69
CA LYS A 124 15.80 -14.76 -9.96
C LYS A 124 16.55 -13.77 -10.82
N SER A 125 16.71 -12.51 -10.41
CA SER A 125 17.52 -11.54 -11.17
C SER A 125 19.01 -11.84 -11.03
N ASP A 126 19.80 -11.49 -12.04
CA ASP A 126 21.26 -11.55 -11.97
C ASP A 126 21.86 -10.26 -11.38
N ASN A 127 21.03 -9.36 -10.86
CA ASN A 127 21.46 -8.09 -10.28
C ASN A 127 22.03 -8.32 -8.87
N ALA A 128 23.32 -8.02 -8.71
CA ALA A 128 24.01 -8.15 -7.43
C ALA A 128 23.36 -7.32 -6.29
N ALA A 129 22.67 -6.23 -6.64
CA ALA A 129 21.93 -5.40 -5.68
C ALA A 129 20.79 -6.16 -5.00
N PHE A 130 20.30 -7.27 -5.58
CA PHE A 130 19.18 -8.02 -5.04
C PHE A 130 19.61 -9.25 -4.22
N ARG A 131 20.91 -9.53 -4.09
CA ARG A 131 21.42 -10.60 -3.21
C ARG A 131 20.89 -10.56 -1.77
N PRO A 132 20.65 -9.39 -1.14
CA PRO A 132 20.04 -9.38 0.19
C PRO A 132 18.70 -10.11 0.25
N PHE A 133 17.93 -10.15 -0.86
CA PHE A 133 16.65 -10.85 -0.94
C PHE A 133 16.78 -12.37 -0.87
N ASP A 134 17.91 -12.96 -1.27
CA ASP A 134 18.12 -14.42 -1.23
C ASP A 134 18.07 -14.97 0.19
N HIS A 135 18.44 -14.15 1.17
CA HIS A 135 18.52 -14.53 2.58
C HIS A 135 17.25 -14.19 3.38
N ILE A 136 16.47 -13.22 2.92
CA ILE A 136 15.27 -12.75 3.63
C ILE A 136 13.97 -13.21 2.95
N THR A 137 14.00 -13.57 1.67
CA THR A 137 12.82 -14.04 0.95
C THR A 137 12.66 -15.55 1.13
N THR A 138 11.52 -15.94 1.66
CA THR A 138 11.07 -17.33 1.73
C THR A 138 10.75 -17.85 0.33
N VAL A 139 11.76 -18.41 -0.32
CA VAL A 139 11.57 -19.28 -1.48
C VAL A 139 11.24 -20.67 -0.96
N SER A 140 10.00 -21.13 -1.14
CA SER A 140 9.68 -22.55 -0.93
C SER A 140 10.39 -23.36 -2.02
N LEU A 141 11.68 -23.61 -1.82
CA LEU A 141 12.55 -24.34 -2.71
C LEU A 141 12.60 -25.82 -2.28
N ALA A 142 11.45 -26.53 -2.32
CA ALA A 142 11.37 -28.00 -2.38
C ALA A 142 9.92 -28.52 -2.45
N SER A 143 9.42 -28.73 -3.67
CA SER A 143 8.81 -30.02 -4.02
C SER A 143 9.73 -30.61 -5.10
N GLY A 144 10.72 -31.38 -4.66
CA GLY A 144 11.80 -31.89 -5.50
C GLY A 144 12.75 -32.71 -4.64
N GLY A 145 12.56 -34.04 -4.66
CA GLY A 145 13.34 -34.99 -3.88
C GLY A 145 14.82 -34.97 -4.26
N GLY A 146 15.64 -34.40 -3.39
CA GLY A 146 17.06 -34.69 -3.31
C GLY A 146 17.25 -35.80 -2.30
N ALA A 147 17.51 -37.02 -2.77
CA ALA A 147 18.02 -38.09 -1.94
C ALA A 147 19.32 -37.60 -1.28
N ILE A 148 19.29 -37.34 0.03
CA ILE A 148 20.50 -37.22 0.82
C ILE A 148 21.02 -38.64 0.99
N GLY A 149 22.06 -38.97 0.21
CA GLY A 149 22.84 -40.18 0.40
C GLY A 149 23.47 -40.13 1.79
N ILE A 150 22.92 -40.92 2.71
CA ILE A 150 23.61 -41.32 3.94
C ILE A 150 24.31 -42.65 3.62
N PRO A 151 25.64 -42.71 3.60
CA PRO A 151 26.34 -43.98 3.58
C PRO A 151 26.33 -44.54 5.01
N GLY A 152 25.55 -45.60 5.20
CA GLY A 152 25.83 -46.67 6.17
C GLY A 152 25.47 -46.42 7.63
N ALA A 153 24.40 -47.07 8.09
CA ALA A 153 24.42 -47.83 9.35
C ALA A 153 23.18 -48.74 9.45
N GLY A 154 23.41 -50.06 9.50
CA GLY A 154 22.69 -50.97 10.40
C GLY A 154 21.20 -51.21 10.17
N SER A 155 20.92 -52.32 9.51
CA SER A 155 19.78 -53.23 9.72
C SER A 155 18.86 -52.96 10.92
N VAL A 156 17.57 -52.69 10.65
CA VAL A 156 16.46 -53.20 11.48
C VAL A 156 15.29 -53.60 10.58
N GLN A 157 15.24 -54.90 10.29
CA GLN A 157 14.09 -55.79 10.42
C GLN A 157 12.72 -55.31 9.90
N ALA A 158 12.30 -55.97 8.83
CA ALA A 158 10.93 -56.00 8.33
C ALA A 158 9.92 -56.36 9.43
N TYR A 159 8.81 -55.62 9.46
CA TYR A 159 7.53 -56.10 9.98
C TYR A 159 6.45 -55.96 8.89
N PRO A 160 5.44 -56.83 8.88
CA PRO A 160 4.76 -57.23 7.67
C PRO A 160 3.54 -56.36 7.34
N GLU A 161 3.30 -56.31 6.02
CA GLU A 161 2.03 -56.19 5.32
C GLU A 161 0.78 -56.49 6.18
N ASN A 162 -0.06 -55.47 6.39
CA ASN A 162 -1.44 -55.67 6.83
C ASN A 162 -2.41 -55.12 5.78
N ARG A 163 -3.19 -56.07 5.29
CA ARG A 163 -4.18 -56.04 4.22
C ARG A 163 -5.20 -54.90 4.29
N ALA A 164 -5.63 -54.55 3.09
CA ALA A 164 -6.77 -53.73 2.75
C ALA A 164 -8.12 -54.23 3.34
N THR A 165 -8.94 -53.25 3.71
CA THR A 165 -10.39 -53.10 3.46
C THR A 165 -11.30 -54.33 3.51
N ASP A 166 -12.23 -54.35 4.47
CA ASP A 166 -13.57 -54.93 4.27
C ASP A 166 -14.60 -54.19 5.15
N ALA A 167 -15.31 -53.25 4.56
CA ALA A 167 -16.55 -52.69 5.11
C ALA A 167 -17.71 -53.12 4.20
N PRO A 168 -18.76 -53.78 4.72
CA PRO A 168 -19.81 -54.36 3.89
C PRO A 168 -20.75 -53.29 3.30
N LYS A 169 -21.01 -53.40 1.99
CA LYS A 169 -21.94 -52.56 1.22
C LYS A 169 -23.41 -52.82 1.60
N PRO A 170 -24.24 -51.79 1.79
CA PRO A 170 -25.69 -51.96 1.91
C PRO A 170 -26.32 -52.26 0.54
N THR A 171 -27.08 -53.36 0.49
CA THR A 171 -27.86 -53.81 -0.68
C THR A 171 -29.15 -52.99 -0.80
N ARG A 172 -29.29 -52.18 -1.85
CA ARG A 172 -30.60 -51.74 -2.36
C ARG A 172 -30.85 -52.43 -3.70
N LYS A 173 -31.82 -53.37 -3.73
CA LYS A 173 -32.39 -53.87 -4.97
C LYS A 173 -33.51 -52.93 -5.42
N LEU A 174 -33.42 -52.47 -6.68
CA LEU A 174 -34.42 -51.69 -7.38
C LEU A 174 -35.06 -52.59 -8.45
N GLY A 175 -36.40 -52.71 -8.43
CA GLY A 175 -37.26 -53.23 -9.51
C GLY A 175 -37.31 -54.76 -9.65
N LEU A 176 -38.38 -55.40 -10.14
CA LEU A 176 -39.60 -54.95 -10.81
C LEU A 176 -40.56 -56.17 -10.88
N ARG A 177 -41.86 -55.93 -10.66
CA ARG A 177 -43.08 -56.57 -11.25
C ARG A 177 -44.20 -56.71 -10.22
#